data_AF-A0AAE3ZRW9-F1
#
_entry.id   AF-A0AAE3ZRW9-F1
#
_cell.length_a   1.000
_cell.length_b   1.000
_cell.length_c   1.000
_cell.angle_alpha   90.00
_cell.angle_beta   90.00
_cell.angle_gamma   90.00
#
_symmetry.space_group_name_H-M   'P 1'
#
loop_
_entity.id
_entity.type
_entity.pdbx_description
1 polymer ?
#
loop_
_entity_poly.entity_id
_entity_poly.type
_entity_poly.pdbx_seq_one_letter_code
_entity_poly.pdbx_strand_id
1 'polypeptide(L)'
;MTLTLEREQNRTVTTSVTVHDVPDDVLEALLRQARERGGSLQDLLLSVLTREAKISRNRQLLADIRRDLELTGGAGPDAPDAADIIRRERRGEYDA
;
A
#
# COMPACT_ATOMS: atom_id res chain seq x y z
N MET A 1 28.66 -11.21 -21.69
CA MET A 1 27.25 -10.89 -22.02
C MET A 1 26.37 -11.72 -21.10
N THR A 2 25.74 -11.07 -20.12
CA THR A 2 24.37 -11.24 -19.58
C THR A 2 24.34 -10.50 -18.24
N LEU A 3 23.52 -9.44 -18.17
CA LEU A 3 23.32 -8.62 -16.98
C LEU A 3 22.43 -9.37 -15.98
N THR A 4 22.75 -9.30 -14.68
CA THR A 4 21.82 -9.66 -13.60
C THR A 4 21.72 -8.52 -12.59
N LEU A 5 20.76 -7.66 -12.88
CA LEU A 5 19.93 -6.79 -12.02
C LEU A 5 20.42 -6.49 -10.59
N GLU A 6 20.85 -5.25 -10.43
CA GLU A 6 21.04 -4.52 -9.18
C GLU A 6 19.78 -4.56 -8.30
N ARG A 7 19.87 -5.22 -7.14
CA ARG A 7 19.00 -4.92 -6.00
C ARG A 7 19.68 -3.91 -5.08
N GLU A 8 19.76 -2.67 -5.54
CA GLU A 8 20.03 -1.51 -4.67
C GLU A 8 18.73 -0.74 -4.42
N GLN A 9 17.77 -1.37 -3.73
CA GLN A 9 16.52 -0.71 -3.33
C GLN A 9 16.37 -0.75 -1.81
N ASN A 10 17.29 -0.09 -1.12
CA ASN A 10 17.01 0.48 0.20
C ASN A 10 17.75 1.82 0.37
N ARG A 11 17.63 2.71 -0.62
CA ARG A 11 18.01 4.11 -0.41
C ARG A 11 16.95 4.75 0.48
N THR A 12 17.28 4.97 1.74
CA THR A 12 16.51 5.87 2.61
C THR A 12 16.62 7.28 2.06
N VAL A 13 15.68 7.68 1.20
CA VAL A 13 15.63 9.06 0.69
C VAL A 13 14.95 9.92 1.74
N THR A 14 15.74 10.67 2.50
CA THR A 14 15.22 11.68 3.43
C THR A 14 14.63 12.83 2.62
N THR A 15 13.31 13.01 2.70
CA THR A 15 12.58 14.12 2.08
C THR A 15 11.91 14.94 3.19
N SER A 16 12.14 16.26 3.20
CA SER A 16 11.50 17.18 4.15
C SER A 16 10.27 17.85 3.51
N VAL A 17 9.17 17.91 4.24
CA VAL A 17 7.95 18.63 3.82
C VAL A 17 7.65 19.71 4.85
N THR A 18 7.49 20.95 4.40
CA THR A 18 7.08 22.08 5.23
C THR A 18 5.65 22.46 4.88
N VAL A 19 4.79 22.53 5.89
CA VAL A 19 3.38 22.94 5.74
C VAL A 19 3.26 24.37 6.25
N HIS A 20 2.74 25.25 5.43
CA HIS A 20 2.52 26.66 5.75
C HIS A 20 1.05 26.92 6.09
N ASP A 21 0.80 28.02 6.80
CA ASP A 21 -0.53 28.52 7.13
C ASP A 21 -1.42 27.51 7.89
N VAL A 22 -0.82 26.79 8.84
CA VAL A 22 -1.56 25.90 9.74
C VAL A 22 -2.27 26.74 10.80
N PRO A 23 -3.60 26.72 10.89
CA PRO A 23 -4.33 27.40 11.95
C PRO A 23 -3.90 26.92 13.34
N ASP A 24 -3.85 27.83 14.31
CA ASP A 24 -3.35 27.53 15.66
C ASP A 24 -4.16 26.43 16.34
N ASP A 25 -5.48 26.43 16.17
CA ASP A 25 -6.39 25.42 16.72
C ASP A 25 -6.12 24.02 16.15
N VAL A 26 -5.78 23.94 14.86
CA VAL A 26 -5.40 22.69 14.19
C VAL A 26 -4.05 22.20 14.72
N LEU A 27 -3.07 23.09 14.87
CA LEU A 27 -1.76 22.75 15.42
C LEU A 27 -1.88 22.22 16.85
N GLU A 28 -2.69 22.88 17.69
CA GLU A 28 -2.95 22.44 19.06
C GLU A 28 -3.61 21.07 19.13
N ALA A 29 -4.60 20.82 18.27
CA ALA A 29 -5.27 19.52 18.19
C ALA A 29 -4.29 18.39 17.82
N LEU A 30 -3.43 18.63 16.83
CA LEU A 30 -2.42 17.68 16.40
C LEU A 30 -1.36 17.41 17.49
N LEU A 31 -0.92 18.45 18.19
CA LEU A 31 0.02 18.32 19.32
C LEU A 31 -0.60 17.52 20.47
N ARG A 32 -1.87 17.74 20.78
CA ARG A 32 -2.60 16.97 21.80
C ARG A 32 -2.65 15.50 21.42
N GLN A 33 -3.04 15.21 20.19
CA GLN A 33 -3.12 13.84 19.67
C GLN A 33 -1.76 13.13 19.66
N ALA A 34 -0.68 13.84 19.34
CA ALA A 34 0.68 13.28 19.40
C ALA A 34 1.06 12.88 20.82
N ARG A 35 0.76 13.75 21.81
CA ARG A 35 1.00 13.49 23.23
C ARG A 35 0.19 12.30 23.75
N GLU A 36 -1.09 12.20 23.39
CA GLU A 36 -1.94 11.07 23.76
C GLU A 36 -1.38 9.72 23.28
N ARG A 37 -0.68 9.72 22.14
CA ARG A 37 -0.01 8.54 21.58
C ARG A 37 1.41 8.33 22.10
N GLY A 38 1.91 9.22 22.96
CA GLY A 38 3.27 9.18 23.49
C GLY A 38 4.36 9.46 22.45
N GLY A 39 4.03 10.12 21.34
CA GLY A 39 4.94 10.34 20.20
C GLY A 39 5.17 11.82 19.89
N SER A 40 6.07 12.09 18.94
CA SER A 40 6.27 13.44 18.42
C SER A 40 5.21 13.81 17.38
N LEU A 41 5.03 15.11 17.13
CA LEU A 41 4.16 15.59 16.05
C LEU A 41 4.63 15.06 14.68
N GLN A 42 5.94 14.95 14.48
CA GLN A 42 6.50 14.41 13.24
C GLN A 42 6.10 12.96 13.02
N ASP A 43 6.17 12.12 14.06
CA ASP A 43 5.75 10.71 13.98
C ASP A 43 4.25 10.59 13.69
N LEU A 44 3.44 11.44 14.34
CA LEU A 44 2.01 11.49 14.09
C LEU A 44 1.73 11.83 12.61
N LEU A 45 2.31 12.91 12.10
CA LEU A 45 2.11 13.36 10.72
C LEU A 45 2.62 12.34 9.71
N LEU A 46 3.78 11.73 9.97
CA LEU A 46 4.32 10.66 9.14
C LEU A 46 3.38 9.45 9.10
N SER A 47 2.78 9.09 10.24
CA SER A 47 1.80 7.99 10.31
C SER A 47 0.55 8.28 9.47
N VAL A 48 0.06 9.53 9.52
CA VAL A 48 -1.10 9.98 8.73
C VAL A 48 -0.76 9.95 7.24
N LEU A 49 0.35 10.57 6.84
CA LEU A 49 0.79 10.59 5.44
C LEU A 49 1.00 9.17 4.89
N THR A 50 1.61 8.28 5.68
CA THR A 50 1.82 6.88 5.30
C THR A 50 0.49 6.15 5.11
N ARG A 51 -0.47 6.39 6.01
CA ARG A 51 -1.80 5.80 5.93
C ARG A 51 -2.55 6.28 4.68
N GLU A 52 -2.59 7.60 4.45
CA GLU A 52 -3.28 8.17 3.30
C GLU A 52 -2.62 7.77 1.97
N ALA A 53 -1.29 7.73 1.92
CA ALA A 53 -0.55 7.25 0.75
C ALA A 53 -0.85 5.77 0.44
N LYS A 54 -0.96 4.92 1.48
CA LYS A 54 -1.37 3.51 1.31
C LYS A 54 -2.80 3.42 0.79
N ILE A 55 -3.73 4.22 1.30
CA ILE A 55 -5.13 4.24 0.83
C ILE A 55 -5.19 4.69 -0.63
N SER A 56 -4.49 5.77 -0.99
CA SER A 56 -4.44 6.27 -2.37
C SER A 56 -3.82 5.26 -3.32
N ARG A 57 -2.70 4.64 -2.92
CA ARG A 57 -2.04 3.59 -3.71
C ARG A 57 -2.92 2.37 -3.88
N ASN A 58 -3.62 1.95 -2.82
CA ASN A 58 -4.55 0.82 -2.89
C ASN A 58 -5.75 1.14 -3.80
N ARG A 59 -6.28 2.36 -3.75
CA ARG A 59 -7.34 2.81 -4.66
C ARG A 59 -6.87 2.79 -6.12
N GLN A 60 -5.67 3.27 -6.39
CA GLN A 60 -5.08 3.22 -7.73
C GLN A 60 -4.88 1.78 -8.19
N LEU A 61 -4.29 0.92 -7.34
CA LEU A 61 -4.09 -0.49 -7.63
C LEU A 61 -5.42 -1.21 -7.93
N LEU A 62 -6.46 -0.95 -7.15
CA LEU A 62 -7.80 -1.50 -7.38
C LEU A 62 -8.42 -0.97 -8.68
N ALA A 63 -8.18 0.29 -9.04
CA ALA A 63 -8.63 0.87 -10.30
C ALA A 63 -7.90 0.25 -11.50
N ASP A 64 -6.60 0.00 -11.38
CA ASP A 64 -5.79 -0.65 -12.42
C ASP A 64 -6.20 -2.12 -12.59
N ILE A 65 -6.34 -2.88 -11.49
CA ILE A 65 -6.87 -4.25 -11.51
C ILE A 65 -8.25 -4.28 -12.17
N ARG A 66 -9.15 -3.35 -11.80
CA ARG A 66 -10.47 -3.28 -12.40
C ARG A 66 -10.40 -3.02 -13.91
N ARG A 67 -9.56 -2.10 -14.35
CA ARG A 67 -9.35 -1.81 -15.77
C ARG A 67 -8.83 -3.04 -16.51
N ASP A 68 -7.85 -3.73 -15.95
CA ASP A 68 -7.29 -4.94 -16.55
C ASP A 68 -8.33 -6.05 -16.64
N LEU A 69 -9.16 -6.24 -15.61
CA LEU A 69 -10.28 -7.19 -15.62
C LEU A 69 -11.36 -6.80 -16.65
N GLU A 70 -11.68 -5.52 -16.80
CA GLU A 70 -12.65 -5.03 -17.80
C GLU A 70 -12.11 -5.20 -19.24
N LEU A 71 -10.81 -5.03 -19.46
CA LEU A 71 -10.16 -5.21 -20.76
C LEU A 71 -9.97 -6.68 -21.14
N THR A 72 -9.64 -7.53 -20.18
CA THR A 72 -9.31 -8.95 -20.42
C THR A 72 -10.48 -9.90 -20.15
N GLY A 73 -11.60 -9.40 -19.60
CA GLY A 73 -12.76 -10.19 -19.22
C GLY A 73 -12.56 -11.01 -17.94
N GLY A 74 -11.42 -10.87 -17.26
CA GLY A 74 -11.07 -11.66 -16.09
C GLY A 74 -10.51 -13.04 -16.44
N ALA A 75 -10.77 -14.02 -15.59
CA ALA A 75 -10.33 -15.39 -15.82
C ALA A 75 -11.06 -15.95 -17.05
N GLY A 76 -10.30 -16.35 -18.08
CA GLY A 76 -10.86 -16.88 -19.32
C GLY A 76 -11.67 -18.17 -19.10
N PRO A 77 -12.42 -18.64 -20.10
CA PRO A 77 -13.30 -19.82 -19.96
C PRO A 77 -12.56 -21.10 -19.55
N ASP A 78 -11.25 -21.17 -19.81
CA ASP A 78 -10.39 -22.31 -19.45
C ASP A 78 -9.72 -22.15 -18.08
N ALA A 79 -10.01 -21.08 -17.35
CA ALA A 79 -9.43 -20.85 -16.04
C ALA A 79 -10.10 -21.76 -15.00
N PRO A 80 -9.30 -22.47 -14.16
CA PRO A 80 -9.83 -23.33 -13.12
C PRO A 80 -10.62 -22.53 -12.08
N ASP A 81 -11.70 -23.13 -11.55
CA ASP A 81 -12.51 -22.50 -10.52
C ASP A 81 -11.64 -22.23 -9.27
N ALA A 82 -11.63 -20.97 -8.83
CA ALA A 82 -10.91 -20.54 -7.63
C ALA A 82 -11.29 -21.37 -6.38
N ALA A 83 -12.54 -21.81 -6.27
CA ALA A 83 -12.98 -22.66 -5.17
C ALA A 83 -12.33 -24.05 -5.19
N ASP A 84 -12.06 -24.59 -6.37
CA ASP A 84 -11.38 -25.88 -6.54
C ASP A 84 -9.89 -25.76 -6.23
N ILE A 85 -9.23 -24.69 -6.70
CA ILE A 85 -7.82 -24.39 -6.38
C ILE A 85 -7.61 -24.29 -4.86
N ILE A 86 -8.43 -23.49 -4.17
CA ILE A 86 -8.35 -23.29 -2.72
C ILE A 86 -8.62 -24.59 -1.95
N ARG A 87 -9.55 -25.44 -2.43
CA ARG A 87 -9.81 -26.75 -1.82
C ARG A 87 -8.62 -27.69 -2.00
N ARG A 88 -7.98 -27.67 -3.16
CA ARG A 88 -6.81 -28.49 -3.48
C ARG A 88 -5.59 -28.11 -2.63
N GLU A 89 -5.31 -26.82 -2.48
CA GLU A 89 -4.24 -26.32 -1.60
C GLU A 89 -4.47 -26.74 -0.14
N ARG A 90 -5.71 -26.63 0.35
CA ARG A 90 -6.07 -27.08 1.70
C ARG A 90 -5.92 -28.58 1.92
N ARG A 91 -6.00 -29.38 0.85
CA ARG A 91 -5.77 -30.83 0.88
C ARG A 91 -4.30 -31.22 0.66
N GLY A 92 -3.42 -30.27 0.34
CA GLY A 92 -2.01 -30.52 0.10
C GLY A 92 -1.70 -31.26 -1.21
N GLU A 93 -2.64 -31.26 -2.16
CA GLU A 93 -2.48 -31.91 -3.47
C GLU A 93 -1.75 -30.94 -4.42
N TYR A 94 -0.44 -31.08 -4.55
CA TYR A 94 0.31 -30.44 -5.64
C TYR A 94 0.29 -31.37 -6.86
N ASP A 95 0.11 -30.81 -8.06
CA ASP A 95 0.26 -31.60 -9.29
C ASP A 95 1.76 -31.86 -9.42
N ALA A 96 2.14 -33.13 -9.53
CA ALA A 96 3.51 -33.56 -9.82
C ALA A 96 3.85 -33.36 -11.30
#